data_AF-A0A2V9VBV7-F1
#
_entry.id   AF-A0A2V9VBV7-F1
#
_cell.length_a   1.000
_cell.length_b   1.000
_cell.length_c   1.000
_cell.angle_alpha   90.00
_cell.angle_beta   90.00
_cell.angle_gamma   90.00
#
_symmetry.space_group_name_H-M   'P 1'
#
loop_
_entity.id
_entity.type
_entity.pdbx_description
1 polymer ?
#
loop_
_entity_poly.entity_id
_entity_poly.type
_entity_poly.pdbx_seq_one_letter_code
_entity_poly.pdbx_strand_id
1 'polypeptide(L)' 'MAKVFTIPVPPDLGRKKRERTSDPRYVDGQRLLVEAMKYLAQTDPITNRSAIELLSEHVRTRFRMSDSPLG' A
#
# COMPACT_ATOMS: atom_id res chain seq x y z
N MET A 1 -39.83 -3.06 -37.31
CA MET A 1 -39.65 -1.81 -36.54
C MET A 1 -38.97 -2.18 -35.22
N ALA A 2 -37.69 -1.87 -35.03
CA ALA A 2 -36.94 -2.30 -33.84
C ALA A 2 -37.10 -1.27 -32.72
N LYS A 3 -37.52 -1.73 -31.52
CA LYS A 3 -37.73 -0.89 -30.35
C LYS A 3 -36.43 -0.84 -29.55
N VAL A 4 -35.72 0.29 -29.64
CA VAL A 4 -34.50 0.54 -28.86
C VAL A 4 -34.91 0.86 -27.43
N PHE A 5 -34.52 0.00 -26.49
CA PHE A 5 -34.67 0.26 -25.06
C PHE A 5 -33.31 0.69 -24.50
N THR A 6 -33.22 1.95 -24.05
CA THR A 6 -32.09 2.45 -23.28
C THR A 6 -32.30 2.07 -21.83
N ILE A 7 -31.45 1.19 -21.29
CA ILE A 7 -31.42 0.89 -19.86
C ILE A 7 -30.62 2.03 -19.19
N PRO A 8 -31.23 2.88 -18.36
CA PRO A 8 -30.49 3.91 -17.65
C PRO A 8 -29.64 3.23 -16.58
N VAL A 9 -28.34 3.12 -16.81
CA VAL A 9 -27.40 2.73 -15.76
C VAL A 9 -27.20 3.97 -14.90
N PRO A 10 -27.55 3.95 -13.60
CA PRO A 10 -27.24 5.06 -12.71
C PRO A 10 -25.73 5.29 -12.75
N PRO A 11 -25.24 6.53 -12.85
CA PRO A 11 -23.81 6.78 -12.74
C PRO A 11 -23.32 6.20 -11.40
N ASP A 12 -22.11 5.66 -11.39
CA ASP A 12 -21.47 5.09 -10.20
C ASP A 12 -21.23 6.21 -9.16
N LEU A 13 -22.30 6.60 -8.46
CA LEU A 13 -22.29 7.57 -7.35
C LEU A 13 -21.57 7.01 -6.11
N GLY A 14 -21.16 5.74 -6.17
CA GLY A 14 -20.62 4.96 -5.06
C GLY A 14 -19.10 5.06 -4.89
N ARG A 15 -18.36 5.69 -5.80
CA ARG A 15 -16.95 5.99 -5.53
C ARG A 15 -16.85 7.26 -4.69
N LYS A 16 -17.36 7.20 -3.46
CA LYS A 16 -16.80 8.00 -2.38
C LYS A 16 -15.30 7.75 -2.45
N LYS A 17 -14.53 8.73 -2.93
CA LYS A 17 -13.08 8.74 -2.75
C LYS A 17 -12.89 8.63 -1.24
N ARG A 18 -12.67 7.41 -0.74
CA ARG A 18 -12.29 7.21 0.65
C ARG A 18 -11.06 8.06 0.84
N GLU A 19 -11.16 9.07 1.70
CA GLU A 19 -9.98 9.76 2.16
C GLU A 19 -9.06 8.70 2.74
N ARG A 20 -7.83 8.66 2.19
CA ARG A 20 -6.80 7.73 2.64
C ARG A 20 -6.38 8.18 4.03
N THR A 21 -7.12 7.80 5.06
CA THR A 21 -6.66 7.97 6.44
C THR A 21 -5.57 6.92 6.65
N SER A 22 -4.32 7.36 6.68
CA SER A 22 -3.22 6.51 7.12
C SER A 22 -3.47 6.15 8.58
N ASP A 23 -3.75 4.88 8.87
CA ASP A 23 -3.82 4.39 10.24
C ASP A 23 -2.48 4.76 10.94
N PRO A 24 -2.48 5.50 12.06
CA PRO A 24 -1.25 5.90 12.76
C PRO A 24 -0.33 4.71 13.06
N ARG A 25 -0.89 3.53 13.36
CA ARG A 25 -0.13 2.30 13.63
C ARG A 25 0.69 1.84 12.43
N TYR A 26 0.17 2.09 11.23
CA TYR A 26 0.82 1.76 9.98
C TYR A 26 1.99 2.70 9.68
N VAL A 27 1.87 3.98 10.05
CA VAL A 27 2.95 4.96 9.92
C VAL A 27 4.10 4.64 10.88
N ASP A 28 3.78 4.29 12.12
CA ASP A 28 4.79 3.94 13.12
C ASP A 28 5.51 2.62 12.77
N GLY A 29 4.78 1.61 12.29
CA GLY A 29 5.37 0.38 11.79
C GLY A 29 6.31 0.59 10.59
N GLN A 30 5.93 1.48 9.67
CA GLN A 30 6.77 1.85 8.53
C GLN A 30 8.06 2.54 9.00
N ARG A 31 7.97 3.49 9.93
CA ARG A 31 9.12 4.21 10.49
C ARG A 31 10.10 3.26 11.15
N LEU A 32 9.60 2.34 11.99
CA LEU A 32 10.41 1.33 12.67
C LEU A 32 11.21 0.47 11.67
N LEU A 33 10.56 0.00 10.59
CA LEU A 33 11.21 -0.84 9.59
C LEU A 33 12.29 -0.07 8.80
N VAL A 34 12.05 1.22 8.51
CA VAL A 34 13.04 2.08 7.86
C VAL A 34 14.25 2.32 8.77
N GLU A 35 14.04 2.56 10.06
CA GLU A 35 15.12 2.69 11.04
C GLU A 35 15.92 1.40 11.18
N ALA A 36 15.25 0.23 11.21
CA ALA A 36 15.92 -1.07 11.25
C ALA A 36 16.83 -1.29 10.02
N MET A 37 16.34 -0.98 8.82
CA MET A 37 17.16 -1.05 7.60
C MET A 37 18.36 -0.10 7.64
N LYS A 38 18.17 1.13 8.17
CA LYS A 38 19.25 2.10 8.35
C LYS A 38 20.32 1.58 9.31
N TYR A 39 19.91 0.97 10.42
CA TYR A 39 20.82 0.35 11.37
C TYR A 39 21.62 -0.79 10.71
N LEU A 40 20.94 -1.70 10.00
CA LEU A 40 21.60 -2.82 9.30
C LEU A 40 22.63 -2.33 8.27
N ALA A 41 22.29 -1.28 7.51
CA ALA A 41 23.18 -0.68 6.52
C ALA A 41 24.39 0.03 7.15
N GLN A 42 24.22 0.64 8.33
CA GLN A 42 25.31 1.28 9.08
C GLN A 42 26.23 0.27 9.76
N THR A 43 25.69 -0.89 10.17
CA THR A 43 26.45 -1.90 10.91
C THR A 43 27.34 -2.72 9.97
N ASP A 44 26.76 -3.29 8.91
CA ASP A 44 27.49 -3.96 7.83
C ASP A 44 26.56 -4.17 6.62
N PRO A 45 26.69 -3.38 5.54
CA PRO A 45 25.78 -3.47 4.40
C PRO A 45 26.00 -4.72 3.54
N ILE A 46 27.18 -5.34 3.59
CA ILE A 46 27.50 -6.52 2.76
C ILE A 46 26.92 -7.75 3.42
N THR A 47 27.19 -7.93 4.72
CA THR A 47 26.67 -9.07 5.49
C THR A 47 25.16 -9.01 5.63
N ASN A 48 24.58 -7.81 5.79
CA ASN A 48 23.14 -7.63 6.03
C ASN A 48 22.29 -7.44 4.76
N ARG A 49 22.88 -7.59 3.57
CA ARG A 49 22.18 -7.32 2.30
C ARG A 49 20.86 -8.07 2.16
N SER A 50 20.85 -9.38 2.46
CA SER A 50 19.67 -10.22 2.36
C SER A 50 18.55 -9.79 3.32
N ALA A 51 18.91 -9.38 4.53
CA ALA A 51 17.96 -8.85 5.52
C ALA A 51 17.37 -7.50 5.05
N ILE A 52 18.20 -6.61 4.51
CA ILE A 52 17.77 -5.32 3.96
C ILE A 52 16.83 -5.53 2.76
N GLU A 53 17.15 -6.48 1.87
CA GLU A 53 16.31 -6.83 0.72
C GLU A 53 14.94 -7.38 1.18
N LEU A 54 14.91 -8.31 2.15
CA LEU A 54 13.67 -8.84 2.71
C LEU A 54 12.79 -7.74 3.32
N LEU A 55 13.37 -6.86 4.13
CA LEU A 55 12.65 -5.76 4.76
C LEU A 55 12.17 -4.73 3.72
N SER A 56 12.99 -4.46 2.70
CA SER A 56 12.61 -3.56 1.60
C SER A 56 11.42 -4.10 0.82
N GLU A 57 11.40 -5.40 0.51
CA GLU A 57 10.27 -6.04 -0.15
C GLU A 57 9.01 -6.04 0.73
N HIS A 58 9.15 -6.32 2.03
CA HIS A 58 8.03 -6.21 2.97
C HIS A 58 7.45 -4.79 3.00
N VAL A 59 8.32 -3.76 3.05
CA VAL A 59 7.88 -2.37 3.01
C VAL A 59 7.17 -2.04 1.70
N ARG A 60 7.73 -2.47 0.56
CA ARG A 60 7.14 -2.20 -0.77
C ARG A 60 5.81 -2.91 -1.01
N THR A 61 5.62 -4.12 -0.48
CA THR A 61 4.41 -4.93 -0.70
C THR A 61 3.33 -4.64 0.32
N ARG A 62 3.67 -4.58 1.61
CA ARG A 62 2.70 -4.44 2.70
C ARG A 62 2.39 -3.00 3.04
N PHE A 63 3.31 -2.06 2.77
CA PHE A 63 3.07 -0.63 2.96
C PHE A 63 2.65 0.09 1.68
N ARG A 64 2.45 -0.64 0.57
CA ARG A 64 2.04 -0.06 -0.70
C ARG A 64 0.68 0.61 -0.54
N MET A 65 0.66 1.91 -0.83
CA MET A 65 -0.49 2.83 -0.83
C MET A 65 -1.66 2.40 -1.75
N SER A 66 -1.63 1.17 -2.29
CA SER A 66 -2.53 0.61 -3.31
C SER A 66 -3.31 -0.62 -2.86
N ASP A 67 -2.86 -1.37 -1.84
CA ASP A 67 -3.58 -2.57 -1.38
C ASP A 67 -4.66 -2.15 -0.37
N SER A 68 -5.75 -1.68 -0.94
CA SER A 68 -7.03 -1.47 -0.29
C SER A 68 -7.48 -2.77 0.42
N PRO A 69 -7.82 -2.75 1.72
CA PRO A 69 -8.56 -3.84 2.37
C PRO A 69 -10.04 -3.86 1.93
N LEU A 70 -10.34 -3.42 0.71
CA LEU A 70 -11.70 -3.39 0.15
C LEU A 70 -11.76 -4.33 -1.03
N GLY A 71 -12.12 -5.58 -0.72
CA GLY A 71 -13.15 -6.26 -1.50
C GLY A 71 -14.52 -5.67 -1.20
#